data_AF-A0A9W7SHU2-F1
#
_entry.id   AF-A0A9W7SHU2-F1
#
_cell.length_a   1.000
_cell.length_b   1.000
_cell.length_c   1.000
_cell.angle_alpha   90.00
_cell.angle_beta   90.00
_cell.angle_gamma   90.00
#
_symmetry.space_group_name_H-M   'P 1'
#
loop_
_entity.id
_entity.type
_entity.pdbx_description
1 polymer ?
#
loop_
_entity_poly.entity_id
_entity_poly.type
_entity_poly.pdbx_seq_one_letter_code
_entity_poly.pdbx_strand_id
1 'polypeptide(L)'
;MEMSSSAHMPDSAGVRNSGLLKMKALTYEGPGKIAVVDKPKPELRSADEAILRVVRTTICGTDLHIIKGDVPTVEKGRTLGHEGLGVIEELGSEVKGLKKGDRVLISCITGCGVCSFCKKSMKDQCKGHGWILGHTIDGTQAEYVRIPHAGNNLYPVPAGVDERTLLLFSDILPTGLEVGTLRGRVKPGDTVAIVGAGP
;
A
#
# COMPACT_ATOMS: atom_id res chain seq x y z
N MET A 1 -5.98 -42.76 55.89
CA MET A 1 -6.63 -43.06 54.61
C MET A 1 -7.82 -42.14 54.51
N GLU A 2 -7.63 -40.89 54.07
CA GLU A 2 -7.60 -40.49 52.65
C GLU A 2 -8.97 -40.78 52.00
N MET A 3 -9.69 -39.87 51.33
CA MET A 3 -9.29 -38.68 50.58
C MET A 3 -10.44 -37.65 50.59
N SER A 4 -10.16 -36.38 50.86
CA SER A 4 -11.00 -35.26 50.44
C SER A 4 -10.47 -34.75 49.09
N SER A 5 -11.20 -34.94 48.00
CA SER A 5 -10.83 -34.39 46.70
C SER A 5 -11.22 -32.91 46.62
N SER A 6 -10.25 -32.01 46.78
CA SER A 6 -10.41 -30.61 46.39
C SER A 6 -10.33 -30.52 44.87
N ALA A 7 -11.44 -30.20 44.22
CA ALA A 7 -11.43 -29.84 42.81
C ALA A 7 -10.70 -28.50 42.63
N HIS A 8 -9.47 -28.58 42.09
CA HIS A 8 -8.71 -27.42 41.66
C HIS A 8 -9.36 -26.92 40.36
N MET A 9 -10.09 -25.81 40.44
CA MET A 9 -10.49 -25.03 39.26
C MET A 9 -9.20 -24.49 38.64
N PRO A 10 -8.90 -24.74 37.35
CA PRO A 10 -7.78 -24.07 36.72
C PRO A 10 -8.08 -22.58 36.65
N ASP A 11 -7.14 -21.78 37.15
CA ASP A 11 -7.09 -20.34 36.97
C ASP A 11 -7.45 -20.00 35.53
N SER A 12 -8.53 -19.24 35.36
CA SER A 12 -8.91 -18.67 34.07
C SER A 12 -7.76 -17.76 33.64
N ALA A 13 -6.86 -18.33 32.81
CA ALA A 13 -5.79 -17.61 32.16
C ALA A 13 -6.39 -16.34 31.56
N GLY A 14 -5.96 -15.20 32.10
CA GLY A 14 -6.46 -13.90 31.69
C GLY A 14 -6.48 -13.81 30.18
N VAL A 15 -7.67 -13.57 29.63
CA VAL A 15 -7.84 -13.13 28.26
C VAL A 15 -6.95 -11.90 28.11
N ARG A 16 -5.77 -12.10 27.53
CA ARG A 16 -4.89 -11.01 27.15
C ARG A 16 -5.70 -10.21 26.15
N ASN A 17 -6.25 -9.10 26.63
CA ASN A 17 -6.82 -8.07 25.81
C ASN A 17 -5.65 -7.52 24.99
N SER A 18 -5.34 -8.17 23.86
CA SER A 18 -4.46 -7.63 22.84
C SER A 18 -5.22 -6.45 22.26
N GLY A 19 -5.21 -5.31 22.97
CA GLY A 19 -5.73 -4.07 22.43
C GLY A 19 -5.00 -3.87 21.12
N LEU A 20 -5.70 -4.13 20.01
CA LEU A 20 -5.19 -3.97 18.66
C LEU A 20 -4.46 -2.64 18.63
N LEU A 21 -3.14 -2.67 18.41
CA LEU A 21 -2.35 -1.45 18.34
C LEU A 21 -3.03 -0.55 17.32
N LYS A 22 -3.54 0.59 17.77
CA LYS A 22 -4.21 1.55 16.91
C LYS A 22 -3.16 2.40 16.21
N MET A 23 -3.50 2.86 15.02
CA MET A 23 -2.72 3.77 14.21
C MET A 23 -3.59 4.91 13.68
N LYS A 24 -2.99 6.05 13.41
CA LYS A 24 -3.64 7.15 12.69
C LYS A 24 -3.69 6.86 11.19
N ALA A 25 -4.83 7.16 10.58
CA ALA A 25 -5.04 7.07 9.14
C ALA A 25 -5.96 8.20 8.65
N LEU A 26 -5.67 8.76 7.47
CA LEU A 26 -6.57 9.67 6.79
C LEU A 26 -7.60 8.86 5.99
N THR A 27 -8.87 8.98 6.36
CA THR A 27 -9.97 8.22 5.75
C THR A 27 -10.92 9.11 4.95
N TYR A 28 -11.47 8.54 3.89
CA TYR A 28 -12.58 9.10 3.14
C TYR A 28 -13.91 8.82 3.85
N GLU A 29 -14.69 9.85 4.15
CA GLU A 29 -15.96 9.76 4.90
C GLU A 29 -17.19 10.07 4.01
N GLY A 30 -16.99 10.15 2.70
CA GLY A 30 -17.97 10.54 1.71
C GLY A 30 -17.57 11.83 0.99
N PRO A 31 -18.36 12.26 -0.02
CA PRO A 31 -18.01 13.40 -0.86
C PRO A 31 -17.72 14.66 -0.04
N GLY A 32 -16.56 15.26 -0.26
CA GLY A 32 -16.03 16.44 0.43
C GLY A 32 -15.61 16.22 1.87
N LYS A 33 -15.57 14.98 2.37
CA LYS A 33 -15.33 14.67 3.79
C LYS A 33 -14.18 13.69 3.96
N ILE A 34 -13.18 14.12 4.72
CA ILE A 34 -12.06 13.29 5.17
C ILE A 34 -11.83 13.50 6.67
N ALA A 35 -11.28 12.49 7.33
CA ALA A 35 -10.95 12.56 8.74
C ALA A 35 -9.65 11.81 9.05
N VAL A 36 -8.88 12.30 10.01
CA VAL A 36 -7.81 11.51 10.61
C VAL A 36 -8.42 10.73 11.77
N VAL A 37 -8.45 9.41 11.67
CA VAL A 37 -9.09 8.52 12.64
C VAL A 37 -8.09 7.49 13.18
N ASP A 38 -8.40 6.91 14.34
CA ASP A 38 -7.69 5.73 14.83
C ASP A 38 -8.25 4.46 14.20
N LYS A 39 -7.40 3.69 13.51
CA LYS A 39 -7.73 2.36 12.94
C LYS A 39 -6.85 1.28 13.58
N PRO A 40 -7.28 0.01 13.60
CA PRO A 40 -6.38 -1.09 13.92
C PRO A 40 -5.18 -1.09 12.98
N LYS A 41 -3.99 -1.35 13.50
CA LYS A 41 -2.82 -1.67 12.69
C LYS A 41 -3.16 -2.87 11.78
N PRO A 42 -2.81 -2.84 10.49
CA PRO A 42 -3.10 -3.94 9.59
C PRO A 42 -2.29 -5.19 9.95
N GLU A 43 -2.86 -6.33 9.61
CA GLU A 43 -2.26 -7.66 9.79
C GLU A 43 -2.00 -8.30 8.42
N LEU A 44 -1.02 -9.20 8.35
CA LEU A 44 -0.82 -10.03 7.16
C LEU A 44 -2.04 -10.93 6.93
N ARG A 45 -2.51 -10.99 5.69
CA ARG A 45 -3.61 -11.90 5.30
C ARG A 45 -3.14 -13.08 4.46
N SER A 46 -1.92 -13.01 3.91
CA SER A 46 -1.31 -14.08 3.10
C SER A 46 0.21 -14.07 3.27
N ALA A 47 0.85 -15.18 2.93
CA ALA A 47 2.28 -15.42 3.10
C ALA A 47 3.16 -14.61 2.13
N ASP A 48 2.58 -13.98 1.11
CA ASP A 48 3.26 -13.15 0.11
C ASP A 48 3.08 -11.64 0.34
N GLU A 49 2.52 -11.23 1.49
CA GLU A 49 2.27 -9.83 1.83
C GLU A 49 3.36 -9.23 2.74
N ALA A 50 3.30 -7.90 2.91
CA ALA A 50 4.15 -7.18 3.85
C ALA A 50 3.33 -6.13 4.61
N ILE A 51 3.72 -5.86 5.86
CA ILE A 51 3.30 -4.67 6.60
C ILE A 51 4.47 -3.70 6.66
N LEU A 52 4.22 -2.46 6.26
CA LEU A 52 5.20 -1.39 6.27
C LEU A 52 4.77 -0.33 7.29
N ARG A 53 5.74 0.20 8.03
CA ARG A 53 5.59 1.51 8.67
C ARG A 53 5.86 2.58 7.61
N VAL A 54 4.87 3.40 7.31
CA VAL A 54 5.00 4.46 6.30
C VAL A 54 5.94 5.54 6.84
N VAL A 55 6.89 5.97 6.00
CA VAL A 55 7.83 7.06 6.32
C VAL A 55 7.44 8.32 5.58
N ARG A 56 7.04 8.18 4.31
CA ARG A 56 6.56 9.28 3.48
C ARG A 56 5.45 8.77 2.58
N THR A 57 4.50 9.65 2.32
CA THR A 57 3.43 9.50 1.34
C THR A 57 3.17 10.86 0.72
N THR A 58 2.43 10.88 -0.36
CA THR A 58 2.13 12.04 -1.18
C THR A 58 0.63 12.07 -1.48
N ILE A 59 0.19 13.19 -2.07
CA ILE A 59 -1.20 13.39 -2.47
C ILE A 59 -1.22 13.36 -3.99
N CYS A 60 -1.97 12.43 -4.55
CA CYS A 60 -2.18 12.35 -5.99
C CYS A 60 -3.49 13.07 -6.38
N GLY A 61 -3.59 13.54 -7.63
CA GLY A 61 -4.85 14.08 -8.17
C GLY A 61 -6.01 13.06 -8.04
N THR A 62 -5.68 11.78 -8.08
CA THR A 62 -6.64 10.69 -7.84
C THR A 62 -7.28 10.74 -6.46
N ASP A 63 -6.52 11.08 -5.40
CA ASP A 63 -7.10 11.25 -4.06
C ASP A 63 -8.14 12.39 -4.05
N LEU A 64 -7.89 13.47 -4.80
CA LEU A 64 -8.82 14.59 -4.92
C LEU A 64 -10.11 14.20 -5.64
N HIS A 65 -10.01 13.37 -6.69
CA HIS A 65 -11.18 12.80 -7.36
C HIS A 65 -11.99 11.88 -6.44
N ILE A 66 -11.32 11.08 -5.60
CA ILE A 66 -11.98 10.27 -4.58
C ILE A 66 -12.72 11.19 -3.59
N ILE A 67 -12.05 12.19 -3.04
CA ILE A 67 -12.63 13.14 -2.08
C ILE A 67 -13.83 13.86 -2.68
N LYS A 68 -13.76 14.27 -3.95
CA LYS A 68 -14.88 14.91 -4.65
C LYS A 68 -16.07 13.96 -4.87
N GLY A 69 -15.86 12.65 -4.85
CA GLY A 69 -16.87 11.63 -5.10
C GLY A 69 -16.94 11.16 -6.56
N ASP A 70 -15.93 11.48 -7.38
CA ASP A 70 -15.87 11.08 -8.79
C ASP A 70 -15.53 9.58 -8.96
N VAL A 71 -15.11 8.91 -7.88
CA VAL A 71 -14.74 7.47 -7.86
C VAL A 71 -15.73 6.71 -6.95
N PRO A 72 -16.93 6.34 -7.45
CA PRO A 72 -18.02 5.80 -6.62
C PRO A 72 -17.74 4.42 -6.02
N THR A 73 -16.72 3.72 -6.51
CA THR A 73 -16.27 2.43 -5.99
C THR A 73 -15.47 2.54 -4.69
N VAL A 74 -15.06 3.74 -4.27
CA VAL A 74 -14.40 3.95 -2.99
C VAL A 74 -15.43 4.06 -1.87
N GLU A 75 -15.33 3.15 -0.91
CA GLU A 75 -16.21 3.08 0.26
C GLU A 75 -15.80 4.06 1.36
N LYS A 76 -16.77 4.47 2.18
CA LYS A 76 -16.51 5.27 3.39
C LYS A 76 -15.64 4.49 4.40
N GLY A 77 -14.80 5.21 5.13
CA GLY A 77 -13.81 4.65 6.06
C GLY A 77 -12.53 4.15 5.38
N ARG A 78 -12.42 4.27 4.05
CA ARG A 78 -11.23 3.90 3.30
C ARG A 78 -10.07 4.81 3.63
N THR A 79 -8.94 4.25 4.05
CA THR A 79 -7.68 4.99 4.13
C THR A 79 -7.19 5.35 2.74
N LEU A 80 -6.88 6.64 2.51
CA LEU A 80 -6.46 7.17 1.20
C LEU A 80 -4.97 6.94 0.90
N GLY A 81 -4.56 7.31 -0.32
CA GLY A 81 -3.16 7.27 -0.78
C GLY A 81 -2.74 5.95 -1.42
N HIS A 82 -1.95 6.06 -2.48
CA HIS A 82 -1.31 4.93 -3.19
C HIS A 82 0.17 5.17 -3.47
N GLU A 83 0.70 6.29 -3.01
CA GLU A 83 2.10 6.66 -3.18
C GLU A 83 2.83 6.58 -1.83
N GLY A 84 4.02 6.00 -1.79
CA GLY A 84 4.78 6.03 -0.54
C GLY A 84 6.11 5.31 -0.48
N LEU A 85 6.81 5.60 0.60
CA LEU A 85 8.03 4.95 1.07
C LEU A 85 7.80 4.48 2.49
N GLY A 86 8.25 3.26 2.79
CA GLY A 86 8.08 2.65 4.10
C GLY A 86 9.31 1.88 4.56
N VAL A 87 9.29 1.52 5.84
CA VAL A 87 10.19 0.52 6.42
C VAL A 87 9.40 -0.75 6.64
N ILE A 88 9.92 -1.88 6.20
CA ILE A 88 9.29 -3.18 6.40
C ILE A 88 9.23 -3.50 7.90
N GLU A 89 8.02 -3.66 8.44
CA GLU A 89 7.77 -4.04 9.82
C GLU A 89 7.56 -5.55 9.96
N GLU A 90 6.88 -6.15 9.00
CA GLU A 90 6.52 -7.56 8.97
C GLU A 90 6.48 -8.09 7.51
N LEU A 91 6.86 -9.35 7.32
CA LEU A 91 6.85 -10.04 6.02
C LEU A 91 6.17 -11.38 6.17
N GLY A 92 5.35 -11.74 5.18
CA GLY A 92 4.91 -13.10 5.00
C GLY A 92 6.08 -14.03 4.64
N SER A 93 5.93 -15.32 4.94
CA SER A 93 6.98 -16.34 4.81
C SER A 93 7.42 -16.64 3.36
N GLU A 94 6.59 -16.28 2.37
CA GLU A 94 6.87 -16.49 0.95
C GLU A 94 7.54 -15.28 0.28
N VAL A 95 7.63 -14.13 0.97
CA VAL A 95 8.36 -12.97 0.45
C VAL A 95 9.87 -13.26 0.44
N LYS A 96 10.50 -13.12 -0.73
CA LYS A 96 11.94 -13.34 -0.92
C LYS A 96 12.65 -12.03 -1.30
N GLY A 97 13.93 -11.93 -0.98
CA GLY A 97 14.77 -10.78 -1.36
C GLY A 97 14.58 -9.50 -0.53
N LEU A 98 13.67 -9.53 0.46
CA LEU A 98 13.39 -8.43 1.39
C LEU A 98 13.50 -8.93 2.83
N LYS A 99 13.78 -8.04 3.77
CA LYS A 99 13.80 -8.33 5.21
C LYS A 99 13.20 -7.20 6.03
N LYS A 100 12.77 -7.51 7.26
CA LYS A 100 12.37 -6.51 8.26
C LYS A 100 13.46 -5.45 8.40
N GLY A 101 13.05 -4.18 8.44
CA GLY A 101 13.94 -3.02 8.53
C GLY A 101 14.39 -2.45 7.19
N ASP A 102 14.19 -3.16 6.07
CA ASP A 102 14.48 -2.59 4.75
C ASP A 102 13.61 -1.37 4.47
N ARG A 103 14.23 -0.34 3.90
CA ARG A 103 13.53 0.82 3.34
C ARG A 103 13.12 0.49 1.92
N VAL A 104 11.85 0.69 1.60
CA VAL A 104 11.27 0.30 0.31
C VAL A 104 10.34 1.37 -0.25
N LEU A 105 10.39 1.55 -1.56
CA LEU A 105 9.39 2.26 -2.36
C LEU A 105 8.19 1.35 -2.61
N ILE A 106 6.99 1.91 -2.48
CA ILE A 106 5.72 1.24 -2.72
C ILE A 106 5.28 1.54 -4.16
N SER A 107 4.98 0.51 -4.93
CA SER A 107 4.33 0.66 -6.25
C SER A 107 2.86 1.06 -6.09
N CYS A 108 2.39 2.10 -6.79
CA CYS A 108 0.96 2.45 -6.80
C CYS A 108 0.08 1.34 -7.43
N ILE A 109 0.67 0.57 -8.36
CA ILE A 109 0.05 -0.60 -8.98
C ILE A 109 0.50 -1.87 -8.28
N THR A 110 -0.45 -2.71 -7.88
CA THR A 110 -0.18 -4.01 -7.24
C THR A 110 -0.31 -5.14 -8.25
N GLY A 111 0.81 -5.65 -8.78
CA GLY A 111 0.83 -6.80 -9.69
C GLY A 111 1.02 -8.13 -8.96
N CYS A 112 0.34 -9.19 -9.40
CA CYS A 112 0.51 -10.54 -8.85
C CYS A 112 1.74 -11.31 -9.37
N GLY A 113 2.43 -10.80 -10.40
CA GLY A 113 3.61 -11.43 -10.99
C GLY A 113 3.34 -12.68 -11.86
N VAL A 114 2.21 -13.37 -11.69
CA VAL A 114 1.98 -14.68 -12.32
C VAL A 114 0.97 -14.70 -13.46
N CYS A 115 0.08 -13.71 -13.56
CA CYS A 115 -0.95 -13.68 -14.60
C CYS A 115 -0.39 -13.29 -15.98
N SER A 116 -1.16 -13.52 -17.05
CA SER A 116 -0.76 -13.23 -18.43
C SER A 116 -0.35 -11.78 -18.69
N PHE A 117 -0.93 -10.82 -17.95
CA PHE A 117 -0.58 -9.41 -18.06
C PHE A 117 0.71 -9.08 -17.30
N CYS A 118 0.87 -9.59 -16.09
CA CYS A 118 2.13 -9.46 -15.33
C CYS A 118 3.32 -10.05 -16.07
N LYS A 119 3.16 -11.22 -16.71
CA LYS A 119 4.22 -11.84 -17.55
C LYS A 119 4.60 -11.01 -18.78
N LYS A 120 3.75 -10.06 -19.18
CA LYS A 120 3.99 -9.10 -20.27
C LYS A 120 4.36 -7.71 -19.74
N SER A 121 4.69 -7.59 -18.45
CA SER A 121 4.98 -6.32 -17.77
C SER A 121 3.84 -5.28 -17.82
N MET A 122 2.59 -5.73 -17.98
CA MET A 122 1.39 -4.88 -17.91
C MET A 122 0.72 -5.07 -16.56
N LYS A 123 1.37 -4.60 -15.49
CA LYS A 123 0.87 -4.79 -14.11
C LYS A 123 -0.44 -4.05 -13.86
N ASP A 124 -0.69 -2.95 -14.57
CA ASP A 124 -1.92 -2.15 -14.54
C ASP A 124 -3.16 -2.97 -14.95
N GLN A 125 -2.99 -3.95 -15.84
CA GLN A 125 -4.03 -4.86 -16.31
C GLN A 125 -4.05 -6.20 -15.56
N CYS A 126 -3.39 -6.29 -14.40
CA CYS A 126 -3.28 -7.56 -13.71
C CYS A 126 -4.66 -8.06 -13.25
N LYS A 127 -4.97 -9.32 -13.61
CA LYS A 127 -6.23 -10.00 -13.23
C LYS A 127 -6.37 -10.24 -11.73
N GLY A 128 -5.24 -10.25 -11.01
CA GLY A 128 -5.22 -10.47 -9.56
C GLY A 128 -5.54 -9.20 -8.80
N HIS A 129 -4.84 -8.10 -9.13
CA HIS A 129 -4.95 -6.80 -8.48
C HIS A 129 -4.41 -5.72 -9.45
N GLY A 130 -4.89 -4.48 -9.40
CA GLY A 130 -4.39 -3.36 -10.22
C GLY A 130 -4.07 -2.17 -9.32
N TRP A 131 -4.65 -1.01 -9.61
CA TRP A 131 -4.69 0.10 -8.66
C TRP A 131 -5.72 -0.19 -7.55
N ILE A 132 -5.23 -0.65 -6.39
CA ILE A 132 -6.06 -1.09 -5.25
C ILE A 132 -5.81 -0.27 -3.97
N LEU A 133 -4.60 0.25 -3.77
CA LEU A 133 -4.24 1.04 -2.58
C LEU A 133 -5.04 2.36 -2.59
N GLY A 134 -5.74 2.64 -1.51
CA GLY A 134 -6.66 3.78 -1.44
C GLY A 134 -7.95 3.61 -2.24
N HIS A 135 -8.12 2.52 -3.02
CA HIS A 135 -9.26 2.33 -3.93
C HIS A 135 -10.15 1.13 -3.61
N THR A 136 -9.60 -0.08 -3.43
CA THR A 136 -10.36 -1.26 -2.93
C THR A 136 -9.81 -1.80 -1.61
N ILE A 137 -8.59 -1.39 -1.23
CA ILE A 137 -7.99 -1.65 0.09
C ILE A 137 -7.44 -0.36 0.68
N ASP A 138 -7.18 -0.36 1.99
CA ASP A 138 -6.57 0.76 2.69
C ASP A 138 -5.20 1.14 2.11
N GLY A 139 -5.01 2.45 1.96
CA GLY A 139 -3.87 3.08 1.30
C GLY A 139 -2.72 3.51 2.21
N THR A 140 -1.84 4.33 1.65
CA THR A 140 -0.56 4.74 2.25
C THR A 140 -0.63 5.97 3.14
N GLN A 141 -1.76 6.71 3.18
CA GLN A 141 -1.95 7.85 4.09
C GLN A 141 -2.36 7.39 5.50
N ALA A 142 -1.49 6.59 6.11
CA ALA A 142 -1.60 6.06 7.47
C ALA A 142 -0.20 5.76 8.04
N GLU A 143 -0.10 5.48 9.33
CA GLU A 143 1.19 5.13 9.94
C GLU A 143 1.70 3.75 9.51
N TYR A 144 0.79 2.82 9.16
CA TYR A 144 1.13 1.51 8.60
C TYR A 144 0.24 1.15 7.41
N VAL A 145 0.78 0.39 6.48
CA VAL A 145 0.08 -0.09 5.29
C VAL A 145 0.40 -1.54 5.01
N ARG A 146 -0.59 -2.29 4.51
CA ARG A 146 -0.43 -3.67 4.05
C ARG A 146 -0.26 -3.68 2.54
N ILE A 147 0.80 -4.34 2.07
CA ILE A 147 1.14 -4.44 0.65
C ILE A 147 1.00 -5.89 0.19
N PRO A 148 0.02 -6.21 -0.67
CA PRO A 148 -0.11 -7.53 -1.29
C PRO A 148 0.99 -7.82 -2.31
N HIS A 149 1.31 -9.09 -2.53
CA HIS A 149 2.33 -9.53 -3.51
C HIS A 149 3.66 -8.77 -3.33
N ALA A 150 4.13 -8.63 -2.09
CA ALA A 150 5.16 -7.69 -1.68
C ALA A 150 6.46 -7.80 -2.50
N GLY A 151 6.88 -9.02 -2.83
CA GLY A 151 8.07 -9.27 -3.65
C GLY A 151 7.98 -8.69 -5.08
N ASN A 152 6.78 -8.36 -5.57
CA ASN A 152 6.54 -7.79 -6.90
C ASN A 152 6.30 -6.28 -6.87
N ASN A 153 6.01 -5.70 -5.70
CA ASN A 153 5.46 -4.34 -5.57
C ASN A 153 6.24 -3.45 -4.60
N LEU A 154 7.29 -3.98 -3.97
CA LEU A 154 8.22 -3.24 -3.11
C LEU A 154 9.60 -3.22 -3.76
N TYR A 155 10.19 -2.03 -3.82
CA TYR A 155 11.52 -1.84 -4.38
C TYR A 155 12.47 -1.30 -3.31
N PRO A 156 13.59 -2.00 -3.00
CA PRO A 156 14.58 -1.50 -2.06
C PRO A 156 15.08 -0.11 -2.43
N VAL A 157 15.12 0.78 -1.44
CA VAL A 157 15.66 2.13 -1.60
C VAL A 157 17.18 2.05 -1.69
N PRO A 158 17.82 2.50 -2.79
CA PRO A 158 19.27 2.51 -2.90
C PRO A 158 19.90 3.50 -1.92
N ALA A 159 21.10 3.16 -1.43
CA ALA A 159 21.84 4.05 -0.55
C ALA A 159 22.24 5.35 -1.26
N GLY A 160 22.15 6.49 -0.55
CA GLY A 160 22.59 7.80 -1.06
C GLY A 160 21.62 8.50 -2.01
N VAL A 161 20.44 7.92 -2.28
CA VAL A 161 19.41 8.56 -3.11
C VAL A 161 18.46 9.40 -2.25
N ASP A 162 18.12 10.60 -2.72
CA ASP A 162 17.11 11.44 -2.07
C ASP A 162 15.72 10.79 -2.13
N GLU A 163 15.13 10.61 -0.95
CA GLU A 163 13.82 9.97 -0.80
C GLU A 163 12.69 10.78 -1.39
N ARG A 164 12.79 12.11 -1.41
CA ARG A 164 11.75 12.94 -2.04
C ARG A 164 11.71 12.70 -3.54
N THR A 165 12.87 12.59 -4.17
CA THR A 165 12.99 12.20 -5.58
C THR A 165 12.48 10.78 -5.82
N LEU A 166 12.74 9.84 -4.92
CA LEU A 166 12.24 8.47 -5.06
C LEU A 166 10.72 8.36 -5.01
N LEU A 167 10.02 9.22 -4.27
CA LEU A 167 8.55 9.21 -4.27
C LEU A 167 7.95 9.42 -5.67
N LEU A 168 8.65 10.14 -6.55
CA LEU A 168 8.22 10.32 -7.94
C LEU A 168 8.13 8.97 -8.68
N PHE A 169 8.93 7.97 -8.29
CA PHE A 169 8.89 6.63 -8.90
C PHE A 169 7.73 5.77 -8.40
N SER A 170 6.99 6.22 -7.38
CA SER A 170 5.84 5.48 -6.84
C SER A 170 4.64 5.50 -7.78
N ASP A 171 4.42 6.63 -8.48
CA ASP A 171 3.31 6.85 -9.42
C ASP A 171 3.67 7.84 -10.55
N ILE A 172 3.97 9.09 -10.20
CA ILE A 172 4.19 10.21 -11.14
C ILE A 172 5.07 9.85 -12.35
N LEU A 173 6.30 9.41 -12.10
CA LEU A 173 7.27 9.09 -13.15
C LEU A 173 6.84 7.87 -13.98
N PRO A 174 6.52 6.70 -13.39
CA PRO A 174 6.08 5.57 -14.21
C PRO A 174 4.80 5.89 -15.00
N THR A 175 3.88 6.69 -14.48
CA THR A 175 2.68 7.12 -15.21
C THR A 175 3.05 7.98 -16.42
N GLY A 176 3.86 9.04 -16.25
CA GLY A 176 4.30 9.88 -17.37
C GLY A 176 5.15 9.14 -18.40
N LEU A 177 6.02 8.23 -17.95
CA LEU A 177 6.86 7.41 -18.81
C LEU A 177 6.02 6.38 -19.58
N GLU A 178 5.25 5.55 -18.91
CA GLU A 178 4.51 4.46 -19.55
C GLU A 178 3.35 5.00 -20.38
N VAL A 179 2.48 5.84 -19.82
CA VAL A 179 1.25 6.29 -20.48
C VAL A 179 1.51 7.43 -21.47
N GLY A 180 2.39 8.36 -21.12
CA GLY A 180 2.74 9.47 -22.01
C GLY A 180 3.74 9.06 -23.07
N THR A 181 4.94 8.67 -22.65
CA THR A 181 6.10 8.52 -23.54
C THR A 181 6.08 7.22 -24.32
N LEU A 182 6.01 6.07 -23.62
CA LEU A 182 6.12 4.74 -24.24
C LEU A 182 4.87 4.39 -25.04
N ARG A 183 3.67 4.61 -24.49
CA ARG A 183 2.40 4.40 -25.21
C ARG A 183 2.21 5.39 -26.35
N GLY A 184 2.64 6.64 -26.18
CA GLY A 184 2.73 7.63 -27.25
C GLY A 184 3.76 7.30 -28.33
N ARG A 185 4.65 6.32 -28.08
CA ARG A 185 5.75 5.90 -28.97
C ARG A 185 6.69 7.05 -29.34
N VAL A 186 6.91 7.97 -28.41
CA VAL A 186 7.78 9.14 -28.59
C VAL A 186 9.20 8.68 -28.90
N LYS A 187 9.83 9.32 -29.89
CA LYS A 187 11.20 9.07 -30.34
C LYS A 187 12.03 10.35 -30.35
N PRO A 188 13.37 10.24 -30.34
CA PRO A 188 14.24 11.39 -30.56
C PRO A 188 13.90 12.10 -31.88
N GLY A 189 13.69 13.41 -31.81
CA GLY A 189 13.33 14.25 -32.95
C GLY A 189 11.83 14.49 -33.14
N ASP A 190 10.97 13.81 -32.38
CA ASP A 190 9.53 14.07 -32.42
C ASP A 190 9.18 15.42 -31.79
N THR A 191 8.19 16.12 -32.37
CA THR A 191 7.53 17.27 -31.75
C THR A 191 6.39 16.77 -30.88
N VAL A 192 6.44 17.06 -29.56
CA VAL A 192 5.45 16.61 -28.58
C VAL A 192 4.77 17.82 -27.93
N ALA A 193 3.45 17.72 -27.71
CA ALA A 193 2.70 18.67 -26.90
C ALA A 193 2.39 18.06 -25.52
N ILE A 194 2.67 18.81 -24.46
CA ILE A 194 2.30 18.45 -23.08
C ILE A 194 1.10 19.31 -22.69
N VAL A 195 -0.06 18.69 -22.48
CA VAL A 195 -1.29 19.38 -22.08
C VAL A 195 -1.55 19.11 -20.60
N GLY A 196 -1.26 20.11 -19.77
CA GLY A 196 -1.25 20.01 -18.30
C GLY A 196 0.14 19.61 -17.78
N ALA A 197 0.81 20.54 -17.10
CA ALA A 197 2.15 20.35 -16.53
C ALA A 197 2.08 20.21 -15.00
N GLY A 198 1.14 19.38 -14.52
CA GLY A 198 1.13 18.91 -13.15
C GLY A 198 2.28 17.91 -12.91
N PRO A 199 2.49 17.49 -11.65
CA PRO A 199 3.35 16.34 -11.35
C PRO A 199 2.75 15.06 -11.93
#